data_AF-A0A914WXP9-F1
#
_entry.id   AF-A0A914WXP9-F1
#
_cell.length_a   1.000
_cell.length_b   1.000
_cell.length_c   1.000
_cell.angle_alpha   90.00
_cell.angle_beta   90.00
_cell.angle_gamma   90.00
#
_symmetry.space_group_name_H-M   'P 1'
#
loop_
_entity.id
_entity.type
_entity.pdbx_description
1 polymer ?
#
loop_
_entity_poly.entity_id
_entity_poly.type
_entity_poly.pdbx_seq_one_letter_code
_entity_poly.pdbx_strand_id
1 'polypeptide(L)'
;MLTQRSDGVITTFIAKKGLITLTSKQVREYKRRFHENHWPSFDMYVEMRMSMWAVSIPMENWKSCTYSCPLFLKKLKCKYLIAVAATFNLTSILISAKAIVLGQKKKRGRPAKATKALVRD
;
A
#
# COMPACT_ATOMS: atom_id res chain seq x y z
N MET A 1 -5.42 -0.69 -9.89
CA MET A 1 -6.24 -0.40 -8.68
C MET A 1 -7.71 -0.42 -9.06
N LEU A 2 -8.60 -0.73 -8.12
CA LEU A 2 -10.06 -0.64 -8.34
C LEU A 2 -10.68 0.08 -7.14
N THR A 3 -11.57 1.05 -7.39
CA THR A 3 -12.21 1.83 -6.33
C THR A 3 -13.72 1.59 -6.32
N GLN A 4 -14.28 1.47 -5.12
CA GLN A 4 -15.71 1.38 -4.85
C GLN A 4 -16.09 2.48 -3.86
N ARG A 5 -17.32 3.02 -3.99
CA ARG A 5 -17.87 4.03 -3.08
C ARG A 5 -19.16 3.47 -2.48
N SER A 6 -19.28 3.54 -1.16
CA SER A 6 -20.49 3.16 -0.41
C SER A 6 -20.56 4.02 0.84
N ASP A 7 -21.73 4.59 1.15
CA ASP A 7 -22.03 5.22 2.45
C ASP A 7 -20.97 6.23 2.92
N GLY A 8 -20.55 7.14 2.03
CA GLY A 8 -19.52 8.15 2.36
C GLY A 8 -18.11 7.59 2.55
N VAL A 9 -17.87 6.31 2.25
CA VAL A 9 -16.57 5.65 2.33
C VAL A 9 -16.07 5.28 0.94
N ILE A 10 -14.82 5.66 0.66
CA ILE A 10 -14.09 5.26 -0.54
C ILE A 10 -13.23 4.06 -0.20
N THR A 11 -13.49 2.91 -0.84
CA THR A 11 -12.67 1.71 -0.71
C THR A 11 -11.86 1.47 -1.98
N THR A 12 -10.53 1.54 -1.90
CA THR A 12 -9.61 1.27 -3.00
C THR A 12 -8.83 -0.02 -2.77
N PHE A 13 -8.91 -0.93 -3.74
CA PHE A 13 -8.18 -2.20 -3.78
C PHE A 13 -6.89 -2.06 -4.60
N ILE A 14 -5.80 -2.60 -4.04
CA ILE A 14 -4.43 -2.47 -4.51
C ILE A 14 -3.82 -3.87 -4.60
N ALA A 15 -3.29 -4.24 -5.76
CA ALA A 15 -2.62 -5.52 -5.96
C ALA A 15 -1.21 -5.54 -5.32
N LYS A 16 -0.77 -6.72 -4.86
CA LYS A 16 0.57 -6.94 -4.24
C LYS A 16 1.75 -6.56 -5.15
N LYS A 17 1.65 -6.83 -6.45
CA LYS A 17 2.73 -6.66 -7.43
C LYS A 17 2.22 -6.00 -8.72
N GLY A 18 2.90 -4.93 -9.11
CA GLY A 18 2.77 -4.30 -10.43
C GLY A 18 1.49 -3.48 -10.64
N LEU A 19 1.51 -2.67 -11.70
CA LEU A 19 0.37 -1.93 -12.26
C LEU A 19 -0.65 -2.88 -12.90
N ILE A 20 -1.00 -3.98 -12.21
CA ILE A 20 -2.09 -4.84 -12.67
C ILE A 20 -3.40 -4.12 -12.33
N THR A 21 -4.17 -3.81 -13.37
CA THR A 21 -5.53 -3.34 -13.21
C THR A 21 -6.36 -4.48 -12.62
N LEU A 22 -6.93 -4.24 -11.43
CA LEU A 22 -7.78 -5.22 -10.77
C LEU A 22 -9.15 -5.19 -11.45
N THR A 23 -9.69 -6.37 -11.76
CA THR A 23 -11.06 -6.49 -12.26
C THR A 23 -12.07 -6.60 -11.11
N SER A 24 -13.31 -6.21 -11.37
CA SER A 24 -14.41 -6.36 -10.40
C SER A 24 -14.61 -7.82 -9.97
N LYS A 25 -14.35 -8.79 -10.87
CA LYS A 25 -14.42 -10.22 -10.58
C LYS A 25 -13.36 -10.63 -9.54
N GLN A 26 -12.12 -10.18 -9.70
CA GLN A 26 -11.04 -10.45 -8.75
C GLN A 26 -11.33 -9.87 -7.36
N VAL A 27 -11.85 -8.64 -7.30
CA VAL A 27 -12.21 -8.01 -6.02
C VAL A 27 -13.38 -8.74 -5.36
N ARG A 28 -14.40 -9.15 -6.13
CA ARG A 28 -15.53 -9.93 -5.61
C ARG A 28 -15.09 -11.27 -5.04
N GLU A 29 -14.23 -11.99 -5.77
CA GLU A 29 -13.69 -13.27 -5.33
C GLU A 29 -12.83 -13.12 -4.07
N TYR A 30 -11.98 -12.08 -4.01
CA TYR A 30 -11.21 -11.76 -2.81
C TYR A 30 -12.14 -11.53 -1.60
N LYS A 31 -13.20 -10.71 -1.76
CA LYS A 31 -14.18 -10.47 -0.69
C LYS A 31 -14.90 -11.76 -0.26
N ARG A 32 -15.35 -12.57 -1.23
CA ARG A 32 -16.06 -13.83 -1.00
C ARG A 32 -15.22 -14.77 -0.14
N ARG A 33 -13.98 -15.04 -0.55
CA ARG A 33 -13.07 -15.92 0.20
C ARG A 33 -12.77 -15.38 1.59
N PHE A 34 -12.62 -14.06 1.74
CA PHE A 34 -12.42 -13.44 3.04
C PHE A 34 -13.64 -13.58 3.96
N HIS A 35 -14.85 -13.50 3.41
CA HIS A 35 -16.09 -13.66 4.16
C HIS A 35 -16.36 -15.12 4.56
N GLU A 36 -16.01 -16.07 3.71
CA GLU A 36 -16.17 -17.50 3.97
C GLU A 36 -15.29 -17.99 5.14
N ASN A 37 -14.24 -17.24 5.50
CA ASN A 37 -13.34 -17.53 6.62
C ASN A 37 -12.77 -18.96 6.65
N HIS A 38 -12.76 -19.64 5.50
CA HIS A 38 -12.33 -21.02 5.38
C HIS A 38 -11.04 -21.07 4.56
N TRP A 39 -9.95 -21.44 5.24
CA TRP A 39 -8.62 -21.59 4.64
C TRP A 39 -8.10 -22.99 4.93
N PRO A 40 -7.94 -23.85 3.91
CA PRO A 40 -7.44 -25.21 4.11
C PRO A 40 -6.03 -25.27 4.73
N SER A 41 -5.23 -24.22 4.56
CA SER A 41 -3.92 -24.10 5.18
C SER A 41 -3.57 -22.65 5.50
N PHE A 42 -2.62 -22.48 6.42
CA PHE A 42 -2.06 -21.17 6.74
C PHE A 42 -1.37 -20.51 5.53
N ASP A 43 -0.70 -21.29 4.68
CA ASP A 43 -0.04 -20.76 3.48
C ASP A 43 -1.05 -20.19 2.48
N MET A 44 -2.19 -20.87 2.28
CA MET A 44 -3.27 -20.35 1.45
C MET A 44 -3.84 -19.05 2.01
N TYR A 45 -4.01 -18.97 3.33
CA TYR A 45 -4.41 -17.72 3.99
C TYR A 45 -3.39 -16.61 3.71
N VAL A 46 -2.09 -16.86 3.91
CA VAL A 46 -1.03 -15.87 3.71
C VAL A 46 -0.97 -15.41 2.25
N GLU A 47 -1.03 -16.34 1.30
CA GLU A 47 -1.01 -16.03 -0.13
C GLU A 47 -2.16 -15.08 -0.49
N MET A 48 -3.38 -15.46 -0.12
CA MET A 48 -4.58 -14.66 -0.37
C MET A 48 -4.50 -13.31 0.34
N ARG A 49 -4.18 -13.30 1.64
CA ARG A 49 -4.11 -12.09 2.47
C ARG A 49 -3.09 -11.09 1.94
N MET A 50 -2.01 -11.59 1.35
CA MET A 50 -0.94 -10.79 0.78
C MET A 50 -1.20 -10.42 -0.69
N SER A 51 -2.13 -11.07 -1.40
CA SER A 51 -2.41 -10.85 -2.83
C SER A 51 -2.99 -9.46 -3.14
N MET A 52 -3.76 -8.91 -2.20
CA MET A 52 -4.49 -7.66 -2.35
C MET A 52 -4.57 -6.90 -1.02
N TRP A 53 -4.55 -5.58 -1.10
CA TRP A 53 -4.80 -4.71 0.03
C TRP A 53 -5.99 -3.80 -0.24
N ALA A 54 -6.81 -3.53 0.78
CA ALA A 54 -7.98 -2.69 0.70
C ALA A 54 -7.80 -1.49 1.63
N VAL A 55 -7.80 -0.28 1.07
CA VAL A 55 -7.79 1.01 1.78
C VAL A 55 -9.22 1.52 1.82
N SER A 56 -9.80 1.69 3.00
CA SER A 56 -11.12 2.30 3.17
C SER A 56 -10.96 3.65 3.85
N ILE A 57 -11.44 4.70 3.21
CA ILE A 57 -11.28 6.10 3.65
C ILE A 57 -12.67 6.73 3.78
N PRO A 58 -13.11 7.10 4.99
CA PRO A 58 -14.27 7.96 5.18
C PRO A 58 -14.00 9.33 4.55
N MET A 59 -14.95 9.85 3.76
CA MET A 59 -14.80 11.15 3.09
C MET A 59 -14.71 12.32 4.09
N GLU A 60 -15.43 12.23 5.21
CA GLU A 60 -15.45 13.25 6.25
C GLU A 60 -14.10 13.38 6.97
N ASN A 61 -13.45 12.25 7.25
CA ASN A 61 -12.18 12.22 7.94
C ASN A 61 -11.30 11.11 7.38
N TRP A 62 -10.43 11.47 6.44
CA TRP A 62 -9.56 10.49 5.82
C TRP A 62 -8.55 9.86 6.81
N LYS A 63 -8.29 10.49 7.96
CA LYS A 63 -7.36 9.98 8.98
C LYS A 63 -7.94 8.80 9.75
N SER A 64 -9.27 8.64 9.81
CA SER A 64 -9.94 7.47 10.39
C SER A 64 -10.03 6.29 9.40
N CYS A 65 -9.21 6.30 8.35
CA CYS A 65 -9.13 5.20 7.39
C CYS A 65 -8.74 3.87 8.03
N THR A 66 -9.13 2.79 7.36
CA THR A 66 -8.63 1.45 7.62
C THR A 66 -7.85 0.96 6.42
N TYR A 67 -6.75 0.25 6.65
CA TYR A 67 -5.96 -0.30 5.56
C TYR A 67 -5.41 -1.68 5.88
N SER A 68 -5.66 -2.62 4.97
CA SER A 68 -5.33 -4.03 5.20
C SER A 68 -3.86 -4.38 4.91
N CYS A 69 -2.97 -3.43 4.58
CA CYS A 69 -1.55 -3.75 4.39
C CYS A 69 -0.85 -4.01 5.74
N PRO A 70 0.02 -5.04 5.85
CA PRO A 70 0.79 -5.31 7.07
C PRO A 70 1.60 -4.11 7.59
N LEU A 71 2.15 -3.27 6.68
CA LEU A 71 2.89 -2.08 7.08
C LEU A 71 2.01 -1.06 7.82
N PHE A 72 0.77 -0.90 7.38
CA PHE A 72 -0.18 -0.03 8.04
C PHE A 72 -0.61 -0.60 9.38
N LEU A 73 -0.91 -1.90 9.44
CA LEU A 73 -1.25 -2.55 10.70
C LEU A 73 -0.14 -2.39 11.76
N LYS A 74 1.13 -2.32 11.34
CA LYS A 74 2.26 -2.11 12.26
C LYS A 74 2.49 -0.64 12.67
N LYS A 75 2.26 0.32 11.77
CA LYS A 75 2.72 1.72 11.97
C LYS A 75 1.61 2.77 11.89
N LEU A 76 0.38 2.35 11.58
CA LEU A 76 -0.77 3.20 11.24
C LEU A 76 -0.47 4.23 10.14
N LYS A 77 0.59 3.99 9.35
CA LYS A 77 1.09 4.86 8.30
C LYS A 77 1.54 4.00 7.14
N CYS A 78 0.95 4.19 5.96
CA CYS A 78 1.42 3.55 4.74
C CYS A 78 1.33 4.49 3.54
N LYS A 79 2.32 4.38 2.63
CA LYS A 79 2.39 5.17 1.39
C LYS A 79 1.15 5.05 0.52
N TYR A 80 0.50 3.88 0.50
CA TYR A 80 -0.69 3.65 -0.31
C TYR A 80 -1.89 4.43 0.20
N LEU A 81 -2.07 4.55 1.51
CA LEU A 81 -3.09 5.41 2.09
C LEU A 81 -2.90 6.86 1.65
N ILE A 82 -1.67 7.38 1.79
CA ILE A 82 -1.34 8.77 1.42
C ILE A 82 -1.60 8.99 -0.07
N ALA A 83 -1.18 8.03 -0.92
CA ALA A 83 -1.43 8.09 -2.36
C ALA A 83 -2.93 8.09 -2.71
N VAL A 84 -3.72 7.23 -2.07
CA VAL A 84 -5.18 7.17 -2.27
C VAL A 84 -5.84 8.47 -1.78
N ALA A 85 -5.51 8.95 -0.58
CA ALA A 85 -6.04 10.22 -0.05
C ALA A 85 -5.71 11.41 -0.97
N ALA A 86 -4.49 11.48 -1.49
CA ALA A 86 -4.08 12.53 -2.43
C ALA A 86 -4.82 12.41 -3.78
N THR A 87 -5.05 11.19 -4.27
CA THR A 87 -5.82 10.95 -5.52
C THR A 87 -7.26 11.43 -5.41
N PHE A 88 -7.84 11.36 -4.22
CA PHE A 88 -9.20 11.84 -3.95
C PHE A 88 -9.23 13.27 -3.37
N ASN A 89 -8.12 14.02 -3.43
CA ASN A 89 -8.00 15.38 -2.91
C ASN A 89 -8.39 15.54 -1.42
N LEU A 90 -8.28 14.47 -0.63
CA LEU A 90 -8.58 14.48 0.81
C LEU A 90 -7.39 15.00 1.64
N THR A 91 -6.21 15.10 1.02
CA THR A 91 -5.01 15.64 1.66
C THR A 91 -4.17 16.40 0.64
N SER A 92 -3.49 17.46 1.10
CA SER A 92 -2.53 18.20 0.30
C SER A 92 -1.12 17.62 0.51
N ILE A 93 -0.45 17.28 -0.58
CA ILE A 93 0.97 16.94 -0.55
C ILE A 93 1.74 18.26 -0.53
N LEU A 94 2.55 18.46 0.52
CA LEU A 94 3.42 19.62 0.67
C LEU A 94 4.26 19.86 -0.60
N ILE A 95 4.40 21.12 -1.00
CA ILE A 95 5.20 21.51 -2.18
C ILE A 95 6.65 21.04 -2.01
N SER A 96 7.20 21.15 -0.79
CA SER A 96 8.54 20.64 -0.45
C SER A 96 8.68 19.15 -0.73
N ALA A 97 7.63 18.34 -0.51
CA ALA A 97 7.65 16.92 -0.82
C ALA A 97 7.56 16.64 -2.33
N LYS A 98 6.86 17.49 -3.10
CA LYS A 98 6.81 17.40 -4.57
C LYS A 98 8.14 17.79 -5.22
N ALA A 99 8.90 18.68 -4.59
CA ALA A 99 10.22 19.10 -5.04
C ALA A 99 11.31 18.03 -4.84
N ILE A 100 11.03 16.94 -4.11
CA ILE A 100 11.98 15.84 -3.93
C ILE A 100 12.08 15.06 -5.24
N VAL A 101 13.28 15.01 -5.81
CA VAL A 101 13.56 14.26 -7.04
C VAL A 101 13.36 12.76 -6.79
N LEU A 102 12.34 12.18 -7.44
CA LEU A 102 12.07 10.75 -7.44
C LEU A 102 13.16 10.02 -8.23
N GLY A 103 13.74 8.95 -7.67
CA GLY A 103 14.73 8.13 -8.37
C GLY A 103 16.17 8.25 -7.88
N GLN A 104 16.45 9.09 -6.88
CA GLN A 104 17.72 9.09 -6.14
C GLN A 104 17.79 7.90 -5.15
N LYS A 105 17.48 6.69 -5.63
CA LYS A 105 17.78 5.49 -4.86
C LYS A 105 19.28 5.29 -4.99
N LYS A 106 20.06 5.58 -3.93
CA LYS A 106 21.49 5.23 -3.89
C LYS A 106 21.63 3.80 -4.41
N LYS A 107 22.54 3.58 -5.37
CA LYS A 107 22.89 2.24 -5.84
C LYS A 107 23.08 1.34 -4.60
N ARG A 108 22.46 0.17 -4.61
CA ARG A 108 22.56 -0.78 -3.50
C ARG A 108 24.04 -1.11 -3.31
N GLY A 109 24.55 -0.88 -2.11
CA GLY A 109 25.97 -1.09 -1.79
C GLY A 109 26.61 0.12 -1.12
N ARG A 110 27.90 -0.02 -0.83
CA ARG A 110 28.72 1.00 -0.19
C ARG A 110 28.83 2.24 -1.08
N PRO A 111 28.70 3.46 -0.53
CA PRO A 111 28.97 4.68 -1.29
C PRO A 111 30.36 4.61 -1.93
N ALA A 112 30.47 4.90 -3.22
CA ALA A 112 31.74 4.81 -3.96
C ALA A 112 32.88 5.64 -3.33
N LYS A 113 32.53 6.71 -2.62
CA LYS A 113 33.47 7.62 -1.93
C LYS A 113 33.71 7.30 -0.45
N ALA A 114 33.27 6.15 0.06
CA ALA A 114 33.52 5.79 1.45
C ALA A 114 34.99 5.34 1.67
N THR A 115 35.67 5.96 2.63
CA THR A 115 37.06 5.66 3.05
C THR A 115 37.21 4.20 3.42
N LYS A 116 38.10 3.44 2.75
CA LYS A 116 38.30 1.99 2.97
C LYS A 116 38.32 1.68 4.48
N ALA A 117 37.44 0.77 4.92
CA ALA A 117 37.46 0.33 6.30
C ALA A 117 38.62 -0.68 6.43
N LEU A 118 39.66 -0.28 7.16
CA LEU A 118 40.87 -1.03 7.46
C LEU A 118 41.74 -1.37 6.22
N VAL A 119 42.86 -0.67 6.08
CA VAL A 119 44.01 -1.19 5.34
C VAL A 119 44.85 -1.93 6.39
N ARG A 120 45.04 -3.25 6.24
CA ARG A 120 46.09 -3.94 7.00
C ARG A 120 47.39 -3.77 6.21
N ASP A 121 48.43 -3.33 6.90
CA ASP A 121 49.81 -3.31 6.39
C ASP A 121 50.29 -4.74 6.07
#